data_AF-A0A9E2RZJ0-F1
#
_entry.id   AF-A0A9E2RZJ0-F1
#
_cell.length_a   1.000
_cell.length_b   1.000
_cell.length_c   1.000
_cell.angle_alpha   90.00
_cell.angle_beta   90.00
_cell.angle_gamma   90.00
#
_symmetry.space_group_name_H-M   'P 1'
#
loop_
_entity.id
_entity.type
_entity.pdbx_description
1 polymer ?
#
loop_
_entity_poly.entity_id
_entity_poly.type
_entity_poly.pdbx_seq_one_letter_code
_entity_poly.pdbx_strand_id
1 'polypeptide(L)'
;MAVGGSKKAAKTVGRYVDPASRGRITKKRQVTVEERVEGWLGWVVVDLLIFGVALIVMNYLSALPGAASPWYLLGGLVSLFVAFGLATKWR
;
A
#
# COMPACT_ATOMS: atom_id res chain seq x y z
N MET A 1 -53.00 52.40 -19.26
CA MET A 1 -51.81 51.68 -19.78
C MET A 1 -51.02 51.19 -18.57
N ALA A 2 -51.09 49.91 -18.23
CA ALA A 2 -50.39 49.36 -17.06
C ALA A 2 -49.13 48.60 -17.52
N VAL A 3 -47.96 49.04 -17.04
CA VAL A 3 -46.65 48.52 -17.43
C VAL A 3 -46.21 47.43 -16.45
N GLY A 4 -45.91 46.25 -16.99
CA GLY A 4 -44.76 45.42 -16.63
C GLY A 4 -44.74 44.80 -15.24
N GLY A 5 -45.43 43.67 -15.07
CA GLY A 5 -45.16 42.75 -13.95
C GLY A 5 -43.76 42.14 -14.05
N SER A 6 -42.89 42.47 -13.10
CA SER A 6 -41.59 41.82 -12.91
C SER A 6 -41.80 40.33 -12.61
N LYS A 7 -41.44 39.45 -13.56
CA LYS A 7 -41.44 38.00 -13.34
C LYS A 7 -40.30 37.66 -12.38
N LYS A 8 -40.62 37.40 -11.11
CA LYS A 8 -39.64 36.91 -10.14
C LYS A 8 -39.05 35.59 -10.64
N ALA A 9 -37.71 35.52 -10.65
CA ALA A 9 -36.95 34.34 -11.03
C ALA A 9 -37.40 33.15 -10.17
N ALA A 10 -38.14 32.23 -10.78
CA ALA A 10 -38.53 30.99 -10.15
C ALA A 10 -37.25 30.23 -9.77
N LYS A 11 -37.09 29.90 -8.49
CA LYS A 11 -35.99 29.04 -8.05
C LYS A 11 -36.20 27.66 -8.68
N THR A 12 -35.43 27.35 -9.71
CA THR A 12 -35.40 26.04 -10.38
C THR A 12 -34.77 25.02 -9.45
N VAL A 13 -35.54 24.56 -8.45
CA VAL A 13 -35.25 23.34 -7.71
C VAL A 13 -35.78 22.17 -8.54
N GLY A 14 -34.89 21.30 -9.00
CA GLY A 14 -35.21 20.16 -9.87
C GLY A 14 -34.27 20.00 -11.07
N ARG A 15 -33.47 21.01 -11.42
CA ARG A 15 -32.41 20.85 -12.42
C ARG A 15 -31.19 20.21 -11.74
N TYR A 16 -30.73 19.08 -12.26
CA TYR A 16 -29.42 18.55 -11.90
C TYR A 16 -28.38 19.64 -12.19
N VAL A 17 -27.71 20.11 -11.15
CA VAL A 17 -26.63 21.07 -11.26
C VAL A 17 -25.37 20.28 -11.00
N ASP A 18 -24.43 20.35 -11.95
CA ASP A 18 -23.14 19.69 -11.79
C ASP A 18 -22.50 20.15 -10.46
N PRO A 19 -22.18 19.22 -9.55
CA PRO A 19 -21.60 19.57 -8.26
C PRO A 19 -20.25 20.29 -8.39
N ALA A 20 -19.53 20.17 -9.51
CA ALA A 20 -18.30 20.89 -9.79
C ALA A 20 -18.53 22.40 -9.94
N SER A 21 -19.72 22.80 -10.41
CA SER A 21 -20.11 24.19 -10.57
C SER A 21 -20.46 24.89 -9.24
N ARG A 22 -20.68 24.13 -8.15
CA ARG A 22 -21.14 24.65 -6.86
C ARG A 22 -20.04 24.84 -5.82
N GLY A 23 -18.78 24.62 -6.21
CA GLY A 23 -17.59 25.07 -5.46
C GLY A 23 -17.29 24.32 -4.16
N ARG A 24 -17.99 23.23 -3.84
CA ARG A 24 -17.69 22.44 -2.64
C ARG A 24 -17.85 20.94 -2.89
N ILE A 25 -16.89 20.41 -3.63
CA ILE A 25 -16.60 18.98 -3.71
C ILE A 25 -15.35 18.72 -2.88
N THR A 26 -15.47 17.85 -1.87
CA THR A 26 -14.28 17.18 -1.32
C THR A 26 -13.73 16.28 -2.43
N LYS A 27 -12.56 16.62 -2.99
CA LYS A 27 -11.91 15.76 -3.99
C LYS A 27 -11.86 14.34 -3.43
N LYS A 28 -12.31 13.33 -4.19
CA LYS A 28 -12.06 11.93 -3.81
C LYS A 28 -10.55 11.78 -3.69
N ARG A 29 -10.07 11.36 -2.52
CA ARG A 29 -8.67 10.99 -2.31
C ARG A 29 -8.35 9.92 -3.34
N GLN A 30 -7.49 10.24 -4.30
CA GLN A 30 -6.95 9.24 -5.19
C GLN A 30 -5.99 8.44 -4.32
N VAL A 31 -6.45 7.27 -3.86
CA VAL A 31 -5.59 6.29 -3.22
C VAL A 31 -4.70 5.78 -4.34
N THR A 32 -3.47 6.28 -4.41
CA THR A 32 -2.49 5.83 -5.40
C THR A 32 -2.28 4.32 -5.21
N VAL A 33 -1.93 3.60 -6.28
CA VAL A 33 -1.65 2.15 -6.21
C VAL A 33 -0.60 1.81 -5.13
N GLU A 34 0.27 2.77 -4.83
CA GLU A 34 1.23 2.80 -3.72
C GLU A 34 0.60 2.82 -2.31
N GLU A 35 -0.59 3.40 -2.09
CA GLU A 35 -1.31 3.23 -0.82
C GLU A 35 -2.01 1.87 -0.73
N ARG A 36 -2.07 1.13 -1.84
CA ARG A 36 -2.48 -0.28 -1.93
C ARG A 36 -1.26 -1.20 -2.05
N VAL A 37 -0.11 -0.86 -1.48
CA VAL A 37 0.72 -1.95 -0.95
C VAL A 37 -0.05 -2.54 0.23
N GLU A 38 -0.89 -3.52 -0.10
CA GLU A 38 -1.65 -4.34 0.83
C GLU A 38 -0.69 -4.81 1.95
N GLY A 39 -1.18 -4.88 3.19
CA GLY A 39 -0.34 -5.21 4.35
C GLY A 39 0.41 -6.55 4.26
N TRP A 40 0.08 -7.42 3.29
CA TRP A 40 0.76 -8.70 3.03
C TRP A 40 2.25 -8.57 2.72
N LEU A 41 2.70 -7.50 2.04
CA LEU A 41 4.12 -7.37 1.69
C LEU A 41 4.97 -7.16 2.96
N GLY A 42 4.42 -6.50 3.99
CA GLY A 42 5.05 -6.41 5.30
C GLY A 42 5.20 -7.79 5.97
N TRP A 43 4.15 -8.62 5.90
CA TRP A 43 4.21 -10.01 6.38
C TRP A 43 5.26 -10.84 5.65
N VAL A 44 5.32 -10.75 4.32
CA VAL A 44 6.33 -11.46 3.51
C VAL A 44 7.75 -11.05 3.89
N VAL A 45 8.01 -9.77 4.11
CA VAL A 45 9.32 -9.26 4.55
C VAL A 45 9.68 -9.82 5.93
N VAL A 46 8.73 -9.82 6.86
CA VAL A 46 8.94 -10.36 8.21
C VAL A 46 9.21 -11.86 8.17
N ASP A 47 8.42 -12.63 7.43
CA ASP A 47 8.62 -14.07 7.27
C ASP A 47 10.00 -14.38 6.66
N LEU A 48 10.43 -13.61 5.66
CA LEU A 48 11.73 -13.83 5.01
C LEU A 48 12.92 -13.48 5.92
N LEU A 49 12.77 -12.46 6.77
CA LEU A 49 13.74 -12.11 7.81
C LEU A 49 13.84 -13.22 8.86
N ILE A 50 12.69 -13.65 9.40
CA ILE A 50 12.63 -14.72 10.41
C ILE A 50 13.21 -16.02 9.82
N PHE A 51 12.86 -16.37 8.60
CA PHE A 51 13.36 -17.54 7.90
C PHE A 51 14.87 -17.49 7.71
N GLY A 52 15.43 -16.35 7.27
CA GLY A 52 16.87 -16.17 7.11
C GLY A 52 17.64 -16.35 8.42
N VAL A 53 17.15 -15.75 9.51
CA VAL A 53 17.73 -15.92 10.85
C VAL A 53 17.60 -17.36 11.33
N ALA A 54 16.42 -17.97 11.17
CA ALA A 54 16.18 -19.35 11.57
C ALA A 54 17.10 -20.32 10.84
N LEU A 55 17.36 -20.12 9.54
CA LEU A 55 18.32 -20.92 8.77
C LEU A 55 19.74 -20.85 9.36
N ILE A 56 20.20 -19.66 9.74
CA ILE A 56 21.53 -19.45 10.33
C ILE A 56 21.59 -20.13 11.71
N VAL A 57 20.57 -19.93 12.54
CA VAL A 57 20.50 -20.53 13.89
C VAL A 57 20.43 -22.06 13.80
N MET A 58 19.59 -22.61 12.93
CA MET A 58 19.44 -24.06 12.74
C MET A 58 20.73 -24.70 12.20
N ASN A 59 21.46 -23.98 11.33
CA ASN A 59 22.77 -24.40 10.85
C ASN A 59 23.79 -24.47 12.01
N TYR A 60 23.80 -23.47 12.90
CA TYR A 60 24.66 -23.45 14.08
C TYR A 60 24.32 -24.52 15.11
N LEU A 61 23.03 -24.83 15.29
CA LEU A 61 22.58 -25.91 16.17
C LEU A 61 22.92 -27.30 15.63
N SER A 62 23.52 -27.41 14.43
CA SER A 62 23.79 -28.68 13.74
C SER A 62 22.55 -29.58 13.63
N ALA A 63 21.35 -28.99 13.71
CA ALA A 63 20.08 -29.71 13.67
C ALA A 63 19.69 -30.11 12.22
N LEU A 64 20.46 -29.65 11.23
CA LEU A 64 20.32 -30.01 9.82
C LEU A 64 21.22 -31.22 9.49
N PRO A 65 20.68 -32.25 8.82
CA PRO A 65 21.48 -33.39 8.38
C PRO A 65 22.53 -32.93 7.37
N GLY A 66 23.81 -33.20 7.64
CA GLY A 66 24.94 -32.86 6.75
C GLY A 66 26.01 -31.94 7.33
N ALA A 67 26.03 -31.71 8.66
CA ALA A 67 26.98 -30.84 9.35
C ALA A 67 26.89 -29.35 8.95
N ALA A 68 27.47 -28.46 9.75
CA ALA A 68 27.44 -27.02 9.52
C ALA A 68 28.09 -26.66 8.16
N SER A 69 27.27 -26.56 7.11
CA SER A 69 27.74 -26.30 5.75
C SER A 69 27.72 -24.79 5.43
N PRO A 70 28.79 -24.24 4.82
CA PRO A 70 28.84 -22.86 4.34
C PRO A 70 27.68 -22.48 3.41
N TRP A 71 27.07 -23.47 2.74
CA TRP A 71 25.91 -23.26 1.86
C TRP A 71 24.66 -22.76 2.59
N TYR A 72 24.41 -23.23 3.81
CA TYR A 72 23.27 -22.75 4.60
C TYR A 72 23.50 -21.33 5.14
N LEU A 73 24.75 -20.99 5.48
CA LEU A 73 25.15 -19.63 5.82
C LEU A 73 24.94 -18.67 4.64
N LEU A 74 25.37 -19.08 3.45
CA LEU A 74 25.18 -18.29 2.23
C LEU A 74 23.69 -18.11 1.91
N GLY A 75 22.89 -19.17 2.05
CA GLY A 75 21.44 -19.12 1.87
C GLY A 75 20.73 -18.17 2.84
N GLY A 76 21.06 -18.25 4.14
CA GLY A 76 20.54 -17.33 5.15
C GLY A 76 20.93 -15.88 4.88
N LEU A 77 22.19 -15.63 4.50
CA LEU A 77 22.68 -14.30 4.17
C LEU A 77 21.96 -13.70 2.96
N VAL A 78 21.81 -14.47 1.88
CA VAL A 78 21.09 -14.02 0.67
C VAL A 78 19.62 -13.75 1.00
N SER A 79 18.96 -14.62 1.79
CA SER A 79 17.58 -14.40 2.23
C SER A 79 17.42 -13.07 2.97
N LEU A 80 18.35 -12.73 3.86
CA LEU A 80 18.35 -11.46 4.58
C LEU A 80 18.51 -10.26 3.65
N PHE A 81 19.43 -10.32 2.68
CA PHE A 81 19.61 -9.25 1.70
C PHE A 81 18.37 -9.06 0.81
N VAL A 82 17.72 -10.14 0.38
CA VAL A 82 16.47 -10.08 -0.39
C VAL A 82 15.36 -9.45 0.44
N ALA A 83 15.20 -9.85 1.70
CA ALA A 83 14.21 -9.27 2.60
C ALA A 83 14.44 -7.76 2.80
N PHE A 84 15.69 -7.34 2.99
CA PHE A 84 16.06 -5.93 3.11
C PHE A 84 15.82 -5.14 1.82
N GLY A 85 16.15 -5.72 0.66
CA GLY A 85 15.88 -5.13 -0.64
C GLY A 85 14.38 -4.94 -0.89
N LEU A 86 13.57 -5.93 -0.49
CA LEU A 86 12.11 -5.86 -0.60
C LEU A 86 11.53 -4.83 0.38
N ALA A 87 12.08 -4.74 1.59
CA ALA A 87 11.68 -3.76 2.60
C ALA A 87 11.99 -2.31 2.19
N THR A 88 13.12 -2.09 1.51
CA THR A 88 13.55 -0.75 1.10
C THR A 88 12.90 -0.28 -0.18
N LYS A 89 12.31 -1.18 -0.98
CA LYS A 89 11.57 -0.83 -2.20
C LYS A 89 10.18 -0.21 -1.98
N TRP A 90 9.86 0.18 -0.75
CA TRP A 90 8.61 0.87 -0.40
C TRP A 90 8.77 2.38 -0.52
N ARG A 91 8.99 2.86 -1.74
CA ARG A 91 8.90 4.28 -2.06
C ARG A 91 8.41 4.50 -3.48
#